data_AF-A0A928XCW7-F1
#
_entry.id   AF-A0A928XCW7-F1
#
_cell.length_a   1.000
_cell.length_b   1.000
_cell.length_c   1.000
_cell.angle_alpha   90.00
_cell.angle_beta   90.00
_cell.angle_gamma   90.00
#
_symmetry.space_group_name_H-M   'P 1'
#
loop_
_entity.id
_entity.type
_entity.pdbx_description
1 polymer ?
#
loop_
_entity_poly.entity_id
_entity_poly.type
_entity_poly.pdbx_seq_one_letter_code
_entity_poly.pdbx_strand_id
1 'polypeptide(L)'
;MLYERSLEIERRLEAVLGMIRKGSYSTPRMAEELGVSIPTVSRDVTALRQRGHDIRAERGDDGWRYVLVQGKNDRKGRRSSDPARGEGH
;
A
#
# COMPACT_ATOMS: atom_id res chain seq x y z
N MET A 1 16.45 -13.35 -21.83
CA MET A 1 16.65 -12.15 -22.68
C MET A 1 16.31 -10.89 -21.88
N LEU A 2 16.75 -9.68 -22.27
CA LEU A 2 16.49 -8.45 -21.51
C LEU A 2 15.00 -8.17 -21.27
N TYR A 3 14.13 -8.55 -22.21
CA TYR A 3 12.69 -8.33 -22.15
C TYR A 3 11.96 -9.07 -21.02
N GLU A 4 12.39 -10.28 -20.67
CA GLU A 4 11.73 -11.08 -19.62
C GLU A 4 11.91 -10.44 -18.24
N ARG A 5 13.10 -9.88 -17.99
CA ARG A 5 13.39 -9.16 -16.75
C ARG A 5 12.61 -7.86 -16.65
N SER A 6 12.49 -7.11 -17.74
CA SER A 6 11.67 -5.90 -17.79
C SER A 6 10.20 -6.21 -17.47
N LEU A 7 9.64 -7.26 -18.08
CA LEU A 7 8.26 -7.69 -17.86
C LEU A 7 8.02 -8.15 -16.41
N GLU A 8 8.95 -8.90 -15.83
CA GLU A 8 8.88 -9.35 -14.43
C GLU A 8 8.85 -8.15 -13.46
N ILE A 9 9.68 -7.15 -13.71
CA ILE A 9 9.70 -5.91 -12.93
C ILE A 9 8.36 -5.17 -13.07
N GLU A 10 7.82 -5.03 -14.28
CA GLU A 10 6.54 -4.37 -14.49
C GLU A 10 5.38 -5.09 -13.78
N ARG A 11 5.30 -6.41 -13.89
CA ARG A 11 4.29 -7.22 -13.19
C ARG A 11 4.38 -7.06 -11.67
N ARG A 12 5.60 -7.01 -11.13
CA ARG A 12 5.81 -6.79 -9.69
C ARG A 12 5.35 -5.39 -9.28
N LEU A 13 5.67 -4.38 -10.07
CA LEU A 13 5.24 -3.00 -9.81
C LEU A 13 3.71 -2.85 -9.87
N GLU A 14 3.04 -3.51 -10.82
CA GLU A 14 1.59 -3.55 -10.88
C GLU A 14 0.97 -4.25 -9.66
N ALA A 15 1.56 -5.36 -9.20
CA ALA A 15 1.10 -6.06 -8.00
C ALA A 15 1.23 -5.19 -6.74
N VAL A 16 2.37 -4.51 -6.57
CA VAL A 16 2.60 -3.51 -5.51
C VAL A 16 1.53 -2.42 -5.57
N LEU A 17 1.31 -1.84 -6.74
CA LEU A 17 0.32 -0.78 -6.94
C LEU A 17 -1.10 -1.25 -6.62
N GLY A 18 -1.46 -2.48 -7.02
CA GLY A 18 -2.74 -3.10 -6.72
C GLY A 18 -2.97 -3.30 -5.22
N MET A 19 -1.94 -3.71 -4.48
CA MET A 19 -2.00 -3.82 -3.01
C MET A 19 -2.15 -2.45 -2.33
N ILE A 20 -1.41 -1.44 -2.79
CA ILE A 20 -1.51 -0.07 -2.27
C ILE A 20 -2.91 0.50 -2.52
N ARG A 21 -3.49 0.27 -3.71
CA ARG A 21 -4.87 0.66 -4.04
C ARG A 21 -5.91 0.06 -3.10
N LYS A 22 -5.70 -1.19 -2.65
CA LYS A 22 -6.59 -1.86 -1.68
C LYS A 22 -6.46 -1.29 -0.26
N GLY A 23 -5.44 -0.49 0.03
CA GLY A 23 -5.26 0.24 1.29
C GLY A 23 -5.09 -0.61 2.55
N SER A 24 -4.85 -1.92 2.42
CA SER A 24 -4.92 -2.88 3.54
C SER A 24 -3.58 -3.55 3.88
N TYR A 25 -2.50 -3.15 3.23
CA TYR A 25 -1.19 -3.79 3.38
C TYR A 25 -0.18 -2.82 4.01
N SER A 26 0.46 -3.27 5.08
CA SER A 26 1.67 -2.65 5.62
C SER A 26 2.88 -3.06 4.77
N THR A 27 3.96 -2.28 4.83
CA THR A 27 5.21 -2.58 4.10
C THR A 27 5.73 -4.02 4.32
N PRO A 28 5.81 -4.56 5.56
CA PRO A 28 6.22 -5.94 5.77
C PRO A 28 5.24 -6.95 5.15
N ARG A 29 3.93 -6.69 5.21
CA ARG A 29 2.92 -7.57 4.62
C ARG A 29 3.03 -7.63 3.09
N MET A 30 3.33 -6.50 2.43
CA MET A 30 3.59 -6.49 0.99
C MET A 30 4.83 -7.30 0.63
N ALA A 31 5.88 -7.21 1.46
CA ALA A 31 7.12 -7.95 1.26
C ALA A 31 6.88 -9.47 1.34
N GLU A 32 6.14 -9.91 2.36
CA GLU A 32 5.73 -11.32 2.52
C GLU A 32 4.86 -11.82 1.37
N GLU A 33 3.82 -11.07 0.98
CA GLU A 33 2.90 -11.45 -0.09
C GLU A 33 3.60 -11.57 -1.45
N LEU A 34 4.58 -10.70 -1.71
CA LEU A 34 5.36 -10.70 -2.95
C LEU A 34 6.57 -11.65 -2.91
N GLY A 35 6.89 -12.23 -1.75
CA GLY A 35 8.10 -13.04 -1.55
C GLY A 35 9.40 -12.25 -1.76
N VAL A 36 9.41 -10.95 -1.48
CA VAL A 36 10.57 -10.06 -1.63
C VAL A 36 10.96 -9.40 -0.32
N SER A 37 12.15 -8.82 -0.25
CA SER A 37 12.58 -8.08 0.93
C SER A 37 11.88 -6.72 1.04
N ILE A 38 11.66 -6.22 2.26
CA ILE A 38 11.21 -4.84 2.54
C ILE A 38 11.97 -3.76 1.71
N PRO A 39 13.32 -3.78 1.61
CA PRO A 39 14.04 -2.83 0.78
C PRO A 39 13.77 -2.95 -0.73
N THR A 40 13.28 -4.10 -1.21
CA THR A 40 12.80 -4.26 -2.61
C THR A 40 11.45 -3.55 -2.78
N VAL A 41 10.52 -3.73 -1.83
CA VAL A 41 9.24 -3.01 -1.82
C VAL A 41 9.47 -1.49 -1.81
N SER A 42 10.41 -1.00 -0.99
CA SER A 42 10.76 0.43 -0.94
C SER A 42 11.29 0.96 -2.28
N ARG A 43 12.12 0.17 -2.98
CA ARG A 43 12.59 0.49 -4.33
C ARG A 43 11.46 0.50 -5.35
N ASP A 44 10.56 -0.48 -5.29
CA ASP A 44 9.40 -0.59 -6.16
C ASP A 44 8.45 0.60 -5.97
N VAL A 45 8.16 0.99 -4.74
CA VAL A 45 7.37 2.19 -4.42
C VAL A 45 8.05 3.46 -4.94
N THR A 46 9.37 3.55 -4.82
CA THR A 46 10.13 4.68 -5.37
C THR A 46 10.04 4.73 -6.90
N ALA A 47 10.13 3.59 -7.58
CA ALA A 47 9.94 3.49 -9.02
C ALA A 47 8.51 3.88 -9.44
N LEU A 48 7.49 3.46 -8.69
CA LEU A 48 6.10 3.89 -8.92
C LEU A 48 5.93 5.40 -8.75
N ARG A 49 6.57 6.02 -7.75
CA ARG A 49 6.56 7.49 -7.58
C ARG A 49 7.20 8.20 -8.76
N GLN A 50 8.34 7.71 -9.24
CA GLN A 50 9.02 8.26 -10.42
C GLN A 50 8.17 8.12 -11.69
N ARG A 51 7.31 7.10 -11.78
CA ARG A 51 6.33 6.90 -12.86
C ARG A 51 5.08 7.79 -12.75
N GLY A 52 4.99 8.64 -11.73
CA GLY A 52 3.90 9.61 -11.56
C GLY A 52 2.79 9.17 -10.59
N HIS A 53 2.97 8.09 -9.84
CA HIS A 53 2.03 7.70 -8.78
C HIS A 53 2.30 8.48 -7.49
N ASP A 54 1.33 9.24 -7.02
CA ASP A 54 1.43 9.96 -5.73
C ASP A 54 1.18 8.98 -4.57
N ILE A 55 2.24 8.28 -4.15
CA ILE A 55 2.18 7.30 -3.05
C ILE A 55 2.79 7.94 -1.80
N ARG A 56 2.08 7.93 -0.67
CA ARG A 56 2.60 8.41 0.63
C ARG A 56 2.70 7.28 1.64
N ALA A 57 3.65 7.41 2.54
CA ALA A 57 3.72 6.56 3.72
C ALA A 57 2.91 7.25 4.82
N GLU A 58 1.89 6.57 5.31
CA GLU A 58 1.04 7.04 6.40
C GLU A 58 1.23 6.10 7.60
N ARG A 59 1.27 6.68 8.79
CA ARG A 59 1.28 5.92 10.03
C ARG A 59 -0.17 5.75 10.48
N GLY A 60 -0.68 4.54 10.35
CA GLY A 60 -1.97 4.14 10.93
C GLY A 60 -1.80 3.55 12.33
N ASP A 61 -2.90 3.11 12.92
CA ASP A 61 -2.94 2.50 14.25
C ASP A 61 -2.12 1.19 14.33
N ASP A 62 -2.11 0.41 13.24
CA ASP A 62 -1.32 -0.83 13.09
C ASP A 62 0.10 -0.60 12.53
N GLY A 63 0.55 0.65 12.43
CA GLY A 63 1.89 1.01 11.97
C GLY A 63 1.95 1.62 10.57
N TRP A 64 3.10 1.48 9.89
CA TRP A 64 3.36 2.13 8.60
C TRP A 64 2.68 1.40 7.44
N ARG A 65 1.95 2.16 6.62
CA ARG A 65 1.33 1.68 5.38
C ARG A 65 1.56 2.67 4.24
N TYR A 66 1.58 2.16 3.01
CA TYR A 66 1.56 3.02 1.82
C TYR A 66 0.13 3.26 1.37
N VAL A 67 -0.18 4.51 1.05
CA VAL A 67 -1.48 4.95 0.53
C VAL A 67 -1.29 5.73 -0.76
N LEU A 68 -2.20 5.55 -1.71
CA LEU A 68 -2.26 6.37 -2.92
C LEU A 68 -3.01 7.66 -2.60
N VAL A 69 -2.34 8.78 -2.79
CA VAL A 69 -2.91 10.13 -2.70
C VAL A 69 -3.42 10.51 -4.07
N GLN A 70 -4.45 9.79 -4.54
CA GLN A 70 -5.16 10.26 -5.72
C GLN A 70 -6.02 11.46 -5.28
N GLY A 71 -5.81 12.60 -5.94
CA GLY A 71 -6.60 13.80 -5.69
C GLY A 71 -8.09 13.51 -5.86
N LYS A 72 -8.79 13.45 -4.71
CA LYS A 72 -10.25 13.47 -4.49
C LYS A 72 -11.04 12.19 -4.84
N ASN A 73 -11.80 11.78 -3.82
CA ASN A 73 -13.00 10.93 -3.83
C ASN A 73 -12.83 9.41 -4.01
N ASP A 74 -12.32 8.72 -3.00
CA ASP A 74 -12.99 7.47 -2.60
C ASP A 74 -13.33 7.52 -1.11
N ARG A 75 -14.57 7.93 -0.84
CA ARG A 75 -15.23 7.82 0.45
C ARG A 75 -15.35 6.34 0.82
N LYS A 76 -14.45 5.85 1.66
CA LYS A 76 -14.73 4.71 2.54
C LYS A 76 -13.86 4.86 3.81
N GLY A 77 -14.32 5.50 4.87
CA GLY A 77 -15.66 5.29 5.43
C GLY A 77 -15.84 3.85 5.92
N ARG A 78 -14.76 3.17 6.38
CA ARG A 78 -14.90 2.15 7.42
C ARG A 78 -14.77 2.89 8.74
N ARG A 79 -15.89 3.46 9.23
CA ARG A 79 -16.51 3.03 10.48
C ARG A 79 -15.47 2.57 11.49
N SER A 80 -14.96 3.53 12.25
CA SER A 80 -15.25 3.62 13.68
C SER A 80 -15.86 2.34 14.25
N SER A 81 -15.00 1.43 14.68
CA SER A 81 -15.33 0.44 15.69
C SER A 81 -14.40 0.70 16.87
N ASP A 82 -14.76 1.70 17.68
CA ASP A 82 -14.62 1.73 19.15
C ASP A 82 -15.15 3.08 19.72
N PRO A 83 -15.66 3.21 20.97
CA PRO A 83 -16.16 2.20 21.93
C PRO A 83 -17.64 2.45 22.32
N ALA A 84 -18.39 1.39 22.62
CA ALA A 84 -19.66 1.53 23.33
C ALA A 84 -19.39 1.89 24.80
N ARG A 85 -19.47 3.18 25.14
CA ARG A 85 -19.62 3.66 26.51
C ARG A 85 -21.06 4.14 26.67
N GLY A 86 -21.82 3.44 27.50
CA GLY A 86 -23.19 3.78 27.88
C GLY A 86 -23.47 3.20 29.26
N GLU A 87 -23.21 4.00 30.29
CA GLU A 87 -23.70 3.80 31.66
C GLU A 87 -25.23 3.98 31.67
N GLY A 88 -25.93 3.19 32.50
CA GLY A 88 -27.38 3.32 32.66
C GLY A 88 -27.95 2.47 33.79
N HIS A 89 -28.03 3.10 34.97
CA HIS A 89 -28.85 2.83 36.17
C HIS A 89 -28.63 1.57 37.01
#